data_AF-A0A835PFN6-F1
#
_entry.id   AF-A0A835PFN6-F1
#
_cell.length_a   1.000
_cell.length_b   1.000
_cell.length_c   1.000
_cell.angle_alpha   90.00
_cell.angle_beta   90.00
_cell.angle_gamma   90.00
#
_symmetry.space_group_name_H-M   'P 1'
#
loop_
_entity.id
_entity.type
_entity.pdbx_description
1 polymer ?
#
loop_
_entity_poly.entity_id
_entity_poly.type
_entity_poly.pdbx_seq_one_letter_code
_entity_poly.pdbx_strand_id
1 'polypeptide(L)'
;MYEQLEDGSEKKAEILKEITEKLNHRLHLDSSIDFIGKLIFGALNGPTILKNIRPSGQPLVDDWDCLKAMVRVFETHCGSLTLYGMKHMRAFANICNSGISIESMEGACIISACGGYNSAKWSPLSHGFSVDHRNCMRFDGERYVINFCVRSCLLKASSFNRSCLWSS
;
A
#
# COMPACT_ATOMS: atom_id res chain seq x y z
N MET A 1 10.86 -19.99 16.60
CA MET A 1 12.13 -19.31 16.33
C MET A 1 12.50 -18.33 17.44
N TYR A 2 11.70 -17.31 17.78
CA TYR A 2 11.98 -16.42 18.94
C TYR A 2 11.75 -17.10 20.30
N GLU A 3 10.57 -17.71 20.49
CA GLU A 3 10.17 -18.43 21.71
C GLU A 3 11.07 -19.64 22.05
N GLN A 4 11.90 -20.05 21.10
CA GLN A 4 12.79 -21.21 21.23
C GLN A 4 14.23 -20.81 21.62
N LEU A 5 14.50 -19.51 21.84
CA LEU A 5 15.82 -19.02 22.24
C LEU A 5 15.93 -18.81 23.75
N GLU A 6 17.13 -19.06 24.27
CA GLU A 6 17.49 -18.80 25.66
C GLU A 6 17.31 -17.33 26.04
N ASP A 7 16.74 -17.10 27.22
CA ASP A 7 16.54 -15.77 27.79
C ASP A 7 17.89 -15.07 28.03
N GLY A 8 17.98 -13.81 27.61
CA GLY A 8 19.20 -13.01 27.73
C GLY A 8 20.27 -13.26 26.65
N SER A 9 20.07 -14.19 25.72
CA SER A 9 21.00 -14.37 24.60
C SER A 9 20.96 -13.17 23.64
N GLU A 10 22.14 -12.77 23.13
CA GLU A 10 22.30 -11.67 22.17
C GLU A 10 21.42 -11.89 20.92
N LYS A 11 21.34 -13.14 20.44
CA LYS A 11 20.49 -13.53 19.32
C LYS A 11 19.00 -13.33 19.60
N LYS A 12 18.53 -13.56 20.84
CA LYS A 12 17.13 -13.31 21.21
C LYS A 12 16.84 -11.81 21.25
N ALA A 13 17.79 -11.00 21.74
CA ALA A 13 17.69 -9.55 21.72
C ALA A 13 17.64 -8.99 20.28
N GLU A 14 18.46 -9.51 19.37
CA GLU A 14 18.45 -9.13 17.96
C GLU A 14 17.11 -9.47 17.28
N ILE A 15 16.60 -10.70 17.46
CA ILE A 15 15.30 -11.08 16.90
C ILE A 15 14.17 -10.25 17.52
N LEU A 16 14.21 -9.96 18.82
CA LEU A 16 13.22 -9.11 19.48
C LEU A 16 13.22 -7.70 18.86
N LYS A 17 14.41 -7.16 18.58
CA LYS A 17 14.56 -5.87 17.90
C LYS A 17 13.92 -5.90 16.51
N GLU A 18 14.17 -6.93 15.71
CA GLU A 18 13.54 -7.06 14.39
C GLU A 18 12.00 -7.18 14.45
N ILE A 19 11.49 -7.94 15.42
CA ILE A 19 10.03 -8.07 15.65
C ILE A 19 9.45 -6.70 16.00
N THR A 20 10.08 -5.99 16.92
CA THR A 20 9.65 -4.67 17.38
C THR A 20 9.66 -3.66 16.24
N GLU A 21 10.73 -3.64 15.43
CA GLU A 21 10.83 -2.77 14.25
C GLU A 21 9.72 -3.05 13.22
N LYS A 22 9.42 -4.33 12.95
CA LYS A 22 8.32 -4.71 12.05
C LYS A 22 6.97 -4.29 12.60
N LEU A 23 6.72 -4.47 13.90
CA LEU A 23 5.46 -4.05 14.53
C LEU A 23 5.30 -2.52 14.50
N ASN A 24 6.37 -1.78 14.80
CA ASN A 24 6.38 -0.32 14.72
C ASN A 24 6.11 0.17 13.29
N HIS A 25 6.66 -0.49 12.27
CA HIS A 25 6.35 -0.16 10.87
C HIS A 25 4.87 -0.38 10.55
N ARG A 26 4.29 -1.50 10.99
CA ARG A 26 2.87 -1.80 10.80
C ARG A 26 1.96 -0.77 11.46
N LEU A 27 2.26 -0.41 12.71
CA LEU A 27 1.54 0.61 13.47
C LEU A 27 1.66 2.00 12.83
N HIS A 28 2.84 2.34 12.32
CA HIS A 28 3.08 3.57 11.57
C HIS A 28 2.20 3.63 10.32
N LEU A 29 2.17 2.57 9.51
CA LEU A 29 1.33 2.52 8.31
C LEU A 29 -0.16 2.62 8.62
N ASP A 30 -0.64 1.87 9.61
CA ASP A 30 -2.05 1.89 10.01
C ASP A 30 -2.48 3.27 10.55
N SER A 31 -1.66 3.87 11.42
CA SER A 31 -1.97 5.18 12.02
C SER A 31 -1.84 6.34 11.02
N SER A 32 -0.84 6.32 10.15
CA SER A 32 -0.66 7.35 9.12
C SER A 32 -1.84 7.41 8.17
N ILE A 33 -2.31 6.27 7.67
CA ILE A 33 -3.42 6.21 6.71
C ILE A 33 -4.73 6.61 7.36
N ASP A 34 -5.00 6.17 8.59
CA ASP A 34 -6.17 6.62 9.34
C ASP A 34 -6.16 8.14 9.57
N PHE A 35 -5.00 8.70 9.91
CA PHE A 35 -4.86 10.14 10.12
C PHE A 35 -5.00 10.94 8.82
N ILE A 36 -4.42 10.48 7.71
CA ILE A 36 -4.64 11.07 6.38
C ILE A 36 -6.13 11.12 6.02
N GLY A 37 -6.86 10.02 6.26
CA GLY A 37 -8.31 10.00 6.04
C GLY A 37 -9.05 11.06 6.86
N LYS A 38 -8.65 11.25 8.12
CA LYS A 38 -9.23 12.28 9.00
C LYS A 38 -8.87 13.70 8.55
N LEU A 39 -7.67 13.91 8.01
CA LEU A 39 -7.25 15.21 7.48
C LEU A 39 -8.05 15.59 6.22
N ILE A 40 -8.24 14.64 5.31
CA ILE A 40 -8.88 14.90 4.00
C ILE A 40 -10.40 14.96 4.12
N PHE A 41 -11.01 14.02 4.85
CA PHE A 41 -12.46 13.86 4.91
C PHE A 41 -13.09 14.29 6.24
N GLY A 42 -12.27 14.70 7.20
CA GLY A 42 -12.71 15.01 8.56
C GLY A 42 -12.75 13.78 9.48
N ALA A 43 -12.73 14.04 10.79
CA ALA A 43 -12.59 13.01 11.82
C ALA A 43 -13.73 11.97 11.83
N LEU A 44 -14.95 12.36 11.42
CA LEU A 44 -16.13 11.49 11.40
C LEU A 44 -16.21 10.66 10.11
N ASN A 45 -15.98 11.29 8.96
CA ASN A 45 -16.19 10.63 7.66
C ASN A 45 -14.95 9.86 7.18
N GLY A 46 -13.74 10.30 7.56
CA GLY A 46 -12.49 9.69 7.15
C GLY A 46 -12.45 8.17 7.36
N PRO A 47 -12.63 7.66 8.59
CA PRO A 47 -12.61 6.22 8.85
C PRO A 47 -13.66 5.43 8.04
N THR A 48 -14.84 6.03 7.83
CA THR A 48 -15.94 5.40 7.07
C THR A 48 -15.62 5.34 5.58
N ILE A 49 -15.14 6.42 4.98
CA ILE A 49 -14.78 6.50 3.56
C ILE A 49 -13.60 5.57 3.26
N LEU A 50 -12.54 5.59 4.07
CA LEU A 50 -11.37 4.74 3.84
C LEU A 50 -11.71 3.24 3.88
N LYS A 51 -12.67 2.83 4.70
CA LYS A 51 -13.09 1.43 4.87
C LYS A 51 -14.23 1.02 3.93
N ASN A 52 -14.81 1.96 3.17
CA ASN A 52 -15.96 1.70 2.32
C ASN A 52 -15.69 0.55 1.34
N ILE A 53 -16.66 -0.36 1.20
CA ILE A 53 -16.61 -1.50 0.28
C ILE A 53 -17.60 -1.22 -0.84
N ARG A 54 -17.11 -1.21 -2.08
CA ARG A 54 -17.96 -1.03 -3.25
C ARG A 54 -18.89 -2.23 -3.45
N PRO A 55 -20.07 -2.02 -4.06
CA PRO A 55 -20.97 -3.10 -4.44
C PRO A 55 -20.25 -4.18 -5.27
N SER A 56 -20.68 -5.42 -5.11
CA SER A 56 -20.14 -6.54 -5.88
C SER A 56 -20.29 -6.30 -7.39
N GLY A 57 -19.25 -6.64 -8.15
CA GLY A 57 -19.20 -6.43 -9.60
C GLY A 57 -18.63 -5.06 -10.04
N GLN A 58 -18.39 -4.13 -9.10
CA GLN A 58 -17.68 -2.90 -9.42
C GLN A 58 -16.15 -3.04 -9.25
N PRO A 59 -15.34 -2.33 -10.04
CA PRO A 59 -13.90 -2.31 -9.86
C PRO A 59 -13.52 -1.64 -8.52
N LEU A 60 -12.33 -1.95 -7.99
CA LEU A 60 -11.83 -1.34 -6.75
C LEU A 60 -11.74 0.19 -6.87
N VAL A 61 -11.17 0.64 -7.98
CA VAL A 61 -10.91 2.04 -8.30
C VAL A 61 -11.36 2.32 -9.73
N ASP A 62 -11.89 3.52 -9.96
CA ASP A 62 -12.27 3.96 -11.31
C ASP A 62 -11.05 4.45 -12.11
N ASP A 63 -10.09 5.11 -11.43
CA ASP A 63 -8.83 5.58 -12.00
C ASP A 63 -7.62 4.87 -11.37
N TRP A 64 -7.02 3.96 -12.15
CA TRP A 64 -5.83 3.20 -11.74
C TRP A 64 -4.56 4.04 -11.70
N ASP A 65 -4.48 5.12 -12.46
CA ASP A 65 -3.31 5.99 -12.43
C ASP A 65 -3.37 6.93 -11.22
N CYS A 66 -4.56 7.37 -10.82
CA CYS A 66 -4.76 7.99 -9.50
C CYS A 66 -4.28 7.06 -8.38
N LEU A 67 -4.70 5.78 -8.38
CA LEU A 67 -4.31 4.83 -7.33
C LEU A 67 -2.79 4.71 -7.22
N LYS A 68 -2.08 4.58 -8.35
CA LYS A 68 -0.62 4.52 -8.37
C LYS A 68 0.01 5.81 -7.85
N ALA A 69 -0.53 6.97 -8.24
CA ALA A 69 -0.02 8.26 -7.81
C ALA A 69 -0.19 8.45 -6.29
N MET A 70 -1.36 8.14 -5.73
CA MET A 70 -1.62 8.24 -4.29
C MET A 70 -0.69 7.33 -3.47
N VAL A 71 -0.46 6.10 -3.94
CA VAL A 71 0.49 5.19 -3.31
C VAL A 71 1.92 5.73 -3.37
N ARG A 72 2.36 6.27 -4.53
CA ARG A 72 3.70 6.85 -4.66
C ARG A 72 3.92 8.05 -3.77
N VAL A 73 2.94 8.95 -3.68
CA VAL A 73 2.99 10.10 -2.76
C VAL A 73 3.11 9.61 -1.32
N PHE A 74 2.25 8.66 -0.92
CA PHE A 74 2.33 8.09 0.42
C PHE A 74 3.70 7.47 0.70
N GLU A 75 4.21 6.61 -0.19
CA GLU A 75 5.50 5.95 0.01
C GLU A 75 6.67 6.94 0.08
N THR A 76 6.60 8.04 -0.68
CA THR A 76 7.62 9.10 -0.68
C THR A 76 7.73 9.80 0.67
N HIS A 77 6.60 10.06 1.34
CA HIS A 77 6.59 10.77 2.62
C HIS A 77 6.58 9.85 3.85
N CYS A 78 5.95 8.68 3.74
CA CYS A 78 5.63 7.79 4.86
C CYS A 78 6.39 6.47 4.84
N GLY A 79 7.19 6.21 3.80
CA GLY A 79 7.96 4.97 3.65
C GLY A 79 7.20 3.86 2.92
N SER A 80 7.92 2.81 2.54
CA SER A 80 7.41 1.70 1.76
C SER A 80 6.25 0.99 2.48
N LEU A 81 5.18 0.68 1.74
CA LEU A 81 4.05 -0.07 2.27
C LEU A 81 4.45 -1.49 2.68
N THR A 82 5.46 -2.09 2.06
CA THR A 82 5.80 -3.52 2.18
C THR A 82 4.60 -4.43 1.85
N LEU A 83 4.75 -5.74 2.02
CA LEU A 83 3.61 -6.68 1.87
C LEU A 83 2.46 -6.39 2.85
N TYR A 84 2.76 -5.83 4.03
CA TYR A 84 1.72 -5.52 5.02
C TYR A 84 0.81 -4.37 4.58
N GLY A 85 1.40 -3.27 4.12
CA GLY A 85 0.69 -2.03 3.79
C GLY A 85 -0.23 -2.18 2.59
N MET A 86 -0.07 -3.22 1.78
CA MET A 86 -1.00 -3.57 0.70
C MET A 86 -2.44 -3.83 1.18
N LYS A 87 -2.65 -4.09 2.47
CA LYS A 87 -4.00 -4.12 3.06
C LYS A 87 -4.76 -2.80 2.88
N HIS A 88 -4.04 -1.69 2.70
CA HIS A 88 -4.60 -0.33 2.62
C HIS A 88 -4.89 0.13 1.19
N MET A 89 -4.73 -0.74 0.19
CA MET A 89 -5.01 -0.39 -1.20
C MET A 89 -6.45 0.07 -1.42
N ARG A 90 -7.41 -0.47 -0.66
CA ARG A 90 -8.80 0.00 -0.68
C ARG A 90 -8.93 1.43 -0.17
N ALA A 91 -8.17 1.82 0.85
CA ALA A 91 -8.19 3.17 1.37
C ALA A 91 -7.72 4.17 0.31
N PHE A 92 -6.60 3.89 -0.36
CA PHE A 92 -6.11 4.70 -1.48
C PHE A 92 -7.09 4.74 -2.66
N ALA A 93 -7.73 3.61 -2.98
CA ALA A 93 -8.76 3.57 -4.01
C ALA A 93 -9.97 4.44 -3.65
N ASN A 94 -10.42 4.40 -2.41
CA ASN A 94 -11.54 5.23 -1.95
C ASN A 94 -11.20 6.73 -1.94
N ILE A 95 -9.93 7.09 -1.67
CA ILE A 95 -9.45 8.47 -1.84
C ILE A 95 -9.58 8.91 -3.29
N CYS A 96 -9.13 8.07 -4.24
CA CYS A 96 -9.27 8.34 -5.67
C CYS A 96 -10.72 8.44 -6.12
N ASN A 97 -11.56 7.49 -5.72
CA ASN A 97 -12.99 7.48 -6.08
C ASN A 97 -13.75 8.68 -5.49
N SER A 98 -13.21 9.34 -4.46
CA SER A 98 -13.78 10.57 -3.88
C SER A 98 -13.31 11.84 -4.60
N GLY A 99 -12.51 11.73 -5.66
CA GLY A 99 -12.07 12.87 -6.47
C GLY A 99 -11.01 13.75 -5.80
N ILE A 100 -10.26 13.22 -4.83
CA ILE A 100 -9.21 13.97 -4.13
C ILE A 100 -8.01 14.21 -5.04
N SER A 101 -7.50 15.44 -5.05
CA SER A 101 -6.30 15.80 -5.81
C SER A 101 -5.03 15.21 -5.17
N ILE A 102 -4.04 14.92 -6.01
CA ILE A 102 -2.72 14.41 -5.57
C ILE A 102 -2.07 15.41 -4.59
N GLU A 103 -2.21 16.71 -4.83
CA GLU A 103 -1.70 17.78 -3.96
C GLU A 103 -2.33 17.74 -2.56
N SER A 104 -3.63 17.44 -2.45
CA SER A 104 -4.30 17.31 -1.16
C SER A 104 -3.79 16.10 -0.38
N MET A 105 -3.52 14.99 -1.08
CA MET A 105 -2.90 13.81 -0.49
C MET A 105 -1.47 14.10 -0.01
N GLU A 106 -0.68 14.80 -0.83
CA GLU A 106 0.70 15.20 -0.49
C GLU A 106 0.72 16.09 0.75
N GLY A 107 -0.13 17.12 0.81
CA GLY A 107 -0.27 17.97 1.98
C GLY A 107 -0.68 17.18 3.23
N ALA A 108 -1.61 16.23 3.11
CA ALA A 108 -2.00 15.36 4.22
C ALA A 108 -0.84 14.46 4.69
N CYS A 109 -0.06 13.90 3.77
CA CYS A 109 1.13 13.09 4.09
C CYS A 109 2.23 13.89 4.80
N ILE A 110 2.41 15.15 4.43
CA ILE A 110 3.36 16.05 5.10
C ILE A 110 2.89 16.35 6.52
N ILE A 111 1.59 16.62 6.71
CA ILE A 111 1.00 16.93 8.03
C ILE A 111 0.90 15.70 8.92
N SER A 112 0.75 14.49 8.37
CA SER A 112 0.55 13.26 9.14
C SER A 112 1.75 12.78 9.94
N ALA A 113 2.75 13.64 10.14
CA ALA A 113 3.95 13.40 10.92
C ALA A 113 4.73 12.15 10.48
N CYS A 114 4.59 11.76 9.20
CA CYS A 114 5.42 10.73 8.60
C CYS A 114 6.93 11.07 8.69
N GLY A 115 7.27 12.35 8.89
CA GLY A 115 8.63 12.84 9.13
C GLY A 115 9.26 12.49 10.49
N GLY A 116 8.51 11.95 11.46
CA GLY A 116 9.07 11.51 12.76
C GLY A 116 9.52 10.03 12.78
N TYR A 117 9.11 9.24 11.79
CA TYR A 117 9.44 7.82 11.69
C TYR A 117 10.79 7.66 10.98
N ASN A 118 11.72 6.90 11.57
CA ASN A 118 13.02 6.58 10.98
C ASN A 118 12.85 5.65 9.77
N SER A 119 12.38 6.23 8.67
CA SER A 119 12.01 5.58 7.42
C SER A 119 13.21 5.06 6.64
N ALA A 120 14.44 5.32 7.08
CA ALA A 120 15.66 4.95 6.35
C ALA A 120 15.73 3.45 6.02
N LYS A 121 15.31 2.59 6.98
CA LYS A 121 15.21 1.14 6.73
C LYS A 121 14.10 0.78 5.75
N TRP A 122 13.01 1.52 5.73
CA TRP A 122 11.82 1.25 4.91
C TRP A 122 11.70 2.21 3.73
N SER A 123 12.81 2.80 3.30
CA SER A 123 12.80 3.77 2.20
C SER A 123 12.35 3.07 0.91
N PRO A 124 11.44 3.68 0.12
CA PRO A 124 11.12 3.17 -1.20
C PRO A 124 12.35 3.10 -2.11
N LEU A 125 13.39 3.91 -1.85
CA LEU A 125 14.65 3.86 -2.59
C LEU A 125 15.43 2.56 -2.36
N SER A 126 15.30 1.93 -1.19
CA SER A 126 15.96 0.66 -0.87
C SER A 126 15.09 -0.57 -1.15
N HIS A 127 13.77 -0.43 -1.07
CA HIS A 127 12.81 -1.54 -1.22
C HIS A 127 12.02 -1.53 -2.53
N GLY A 128 12.17 -0.49 -3.34
CA GLY A 128 11.33 -0.23 -4.51
C GLY A 128 9.96 0.35 -4.12
N PHE A 129 9.31 1.01 -5.07
CA PHE A 129 7.91 1.39 -4.92
C PHE A 129 7.03 0.15 -5.05
N SER A 130 6.03 0.01 -4.18
CA SER A 130 5.10 -1.13 -4.19
C SER A 130 4.32 -1.24 -5.50
N VAL A 131 4.21 -0.12 -6.19
CA VAL A 131 3.50 0.12 -7.44
C VAL A 131 4.29 -0.29 -8.69
N ASP A 132 5.61 -0.48 -8.59
CA ASP A 132 6.49 -0.79 -9.72
C ASP A 132 6.83 -2.29 -9.84
N HIS A 133 6.61 -3.08 -8.78
CA HIS A 133 6.70 -4.53 -8.87
C HIS A 133 5.51 -5.09 -9.68
N ARG A 134 5.78 -6.03 -10.61
CA ARG A 134 4.78 -6.69 -11.50
C ARG A 134 3.81 -7.61 -10.74
N ASN A 135 3.08 -7.02 -9.82
CA ASN A 135 2.13 -7.63 -8.93
C ASN A 135 0.73 -7.26 -9.40
N CYS A 136 -0.03 -8.25 -9.86
CA CYS A 136 -1.42 -8.07 -10.23
C CYS A 136 -2.30 -8.26 -9.00
N MET A 137 -3.19 -7.32 -8.72
CA MET A 137 -4.27 -7.53 -7.76
C MET A 137 -5.36 -8.34 -8.44
N ARG A 138 -5.54 -9.58 -8.01
CA ARG A 138 -6.65 -10.45 -8.38
C ARG A 138 -7.72 -10.39 -7.29
N PHE A 139 -8.98 -10.29 -7.66
CA PHE A 139 -10.08 -10.37 -6.72
C PHE A 139 -10.59 -11.81 -6.68
N ASP A 140 -10.42 -12.50 -5.54
CA ASP A 140 -10.80 -13.91 -5.37
C ASP A 140 -12.21 -14.06 -4.74
N GLY A 141 -13.06 -13.04 -4.83
CA GLY A 141 -14.42 -13.05 -4.29
C GLY A 141 -14.56 -12.54 -2.85
N GLU A 142 -13.50 -12.62 -2.02
CA GLU A 142 -13.51 -12.09 -0.64
C GLU A 142 -12.48 -10.99 -0.38
N ARG A 143 -11.29 -11.10 -1.00
CA ARG A 143 -10.17 -10.16 -0.84
C ARG A 143 -9.43 -9.95 -2.15
N TYR A 144 -8.71 -8.83 -2.25
CA TYR A 144 -7.73 -8.61 -3.30
C TYR A 144 -6.44 -9.36 -2.90
N VAL A 145 -6.08 -10.38 -3.68
CA VAL A 145 -4.87 -11.17 -3.52
C VAL A 145 -3.86 -10.71 -4.57
N ILE A 146 -2.65 -10.42 -4.12
CA ILE A 146 -1.56 -10.02 -5.01
C ILE A 146 -0.89 -11.29 -5.53
N ASN A 147 -0.96 -11.52 -6.84
CA ASN A 147 -0.25 -12.59 -7.52
C ASN A 147 0.90 -12.04 -8.35
N PHE A 148 1.97 -12.82 -8.46
CA PHE A 148 3.08 -12.56 -9.38
C PHE A 148 2.56 -12.73 -10.82
N CYS A 149 2.53 -11.66 -11.59
CA CYS A 149 2.11 -11.75 -12.98
C CYS A 149 3.30 -12.14 -13.86
N VAL A 150 3.28 -13.37 -14.38
CA VAL A 150 4.18 -13.78 -15.47
C VAL A 150 3.70 -13.15 -16.76
N ARG A 151 4.52 -12.29 -17.36
CA ARG A 151 4.19 -11.56 -18.58
C ARG A 151 4.32 -12.49 -19.80
N SER A 152 3.27 -13.25 -20.11
CA SER A 152 3.22 -13.99 -21.37
C SER A 152 2.80 -13.07 -22.52
N CYS A 153 3.76 -12.38 -23.15
CA CYS A 153 3.54 -11.73 -24.44
C CYS A 153 3.51 -12.81 -25.53
N LEU A 154 2.31 -13.30 -25.90
CA LEU A 154 2.16 -14.03 -27.16
C LEU A 154 2.33 -13.04 -28.32
N LEU A 155 3.48 -13.12 -28.98
CA LEU A 155 3.75 -12.46 -30.26
C LEU A 155 2.74 -12.97 -31.30
N LYS A 156 1.68 -12.20 -31.56
CA LYS A 156 1.01 -12.23 -32.86
C LYS A 156 1.28 -10.91 -33.56
N ALA A 157 2.15 -10.99 -34.56
CA ALA A 157 2.47 -9.92 -35.48
C ALA A 157 1.27 -9.66 -36.40
N SER A 158 0.55 -8.57 -36.16
CA SER A 158 -0.11 -7.73 -37.17
C SER A 158 -1.11 -6.80 -36.48
N SER A 159 -1.05 -5.51 -36.82
CA SER A 159 -1.95 -4.43 -36.41
C SER A 159 -1.91 -3.97 -34.95
N PHE A 160 -1.52 -2.71 -34.84
CA PHE A 160 -1.53 -1.77 -33.73
C PHE A 160 -2.81 -1.81 -32.87
N ASN A 161 -2.90 -2.73 -31.90
CA ASN A 161 -3.71 -2.54 -30.69
C ASN A 161 -3.20 -3.49 -29.60
N ARG A 162 -2.49 -2.99 -28.58
CA ARG A 162 -1.95 -3.82 -27.49
C ARG A 162 -3.02 -4.07 -26.45
N SER A 163 -3.89 -5.05 -26.69
CA SER A 163 -4.64 -5.72 -25.64
C SER A 163 -3.77 -6.81 -25.02
N CYS A 164 -3.06 -6.48 -23.94
CA CYS A 164 -2.42 -7.48 -23.09
C CYS A 164 -3.51 -8.28 -22.37
N LEU A 165 -3.79 -9.50 -22.83
CA LEU A 165 -4.58 -10.48 -22.10
C LEU A 165 -3.74 -11.03 -20.95
N TRP A 166 -4.16 -10.76 -19.71
CA TRP A 166 -3.57 -11.32 -18.50
C TRP A 166 -4.14 -12.73 -18.30
N SER A 167 -3.31 -13.76 -18.47
CA SER A 167 -3.71 -15.16 -18.19
C SER A 167 -3.37 -15.55 -16.75
N SER A 168 -4.25 -16.36 -16.17
CA SER A 168 -4.29 -16.81 -14.76
C SER A 168 -3.10 -17.64 -14.31
#